data_AF-A0A9D6Q2Y7-F1
#
_entry.id   AF-A0A9D6Q2Y7-F1
#
_cell.length_a   1.000
_cell.length_b   1.000
_cell.length_c   1.000
_cell.angle_alpha   90.00
_cell.angle_beta   90.00
_cell.angle_gamma   90.00
#
_symmetry.space_group_name_H-M   'P 1'
#
loop_
_entity.id
_entity.type
_entity.pdbx_description
1 polymer ?
#
loop_
_entity_poly.entity_id
_entity_poly.type
_entity_poly.pdbx_seq_one_letter_code
_entity_poly.pdbx_strand_id
1 'polypeptide(L)'
;MILLLPLFPIALAGVLLFIKENNKSLLRGFAMAGAFFPFALVLYFLFQFKHAGDGFRFYVEFPWISTLGIHYQAGMDGINLVLCLLHALVSFAGVFLAVKTEKRLKEYLFFYLVLIGAMYGVFTSLNLFFLYFFYEFTLIPLYPMIGLWGSKNKEYGAMKLTLFITSGAVLGLFGILLLYKELGSFDVIVGAGFPRPDPGAVTALLRTDIQNHLAPFFLIGFGVIASLWQLHSW
;
A
#
# COMPACT_ATOMS: atom_id res chain seq x y z
N MET A 1 12.74 -9.91 6.64
CA MET A 1 12.98 -8.49 6.99
C MET A 1 12.02 -7.55 6.28
N ILE A 2 11.79 -7.67 4.96
CA ILE A 2 10.86 -6.78 4.21
C ILE A 2 9.44 -6.72 4.82
N LEU A 3 8.92 -7.84 5.32
CA LEU A 3 7.60 -7.93 5.97
C LEU A 3 7.46 -7.02 7.19
N LEU A 4 8.57 -6.63 7.82
CA LEU A 4 8.53 -5.74 8.98
C LEU A 4 8.15 -4.31 8.59
N LEU A 5 8.34 -3.89 7.33
CA LEU A 5 7.91 -2.56 6.87
C LEU A 5 6.40 -2.34 7.06
N PRO A 6 5.51 -3.21 6.53
CA PRO A 6 4.08 -3.08 6.78
C PRO A 6 3.66 -3.55 8.17
N LEU A 7 4.20 -4.68 8.66
CA LEU A 7 3.67 -5.34 9.86
C LEU A 7 4.05 -4.63 11.16
N PHE A 8 5.24 -4.02 11.25
CA PHE A 8 5.68 -3.41 12.50
C PHE A 8 4.81 -2.20 12.91
N PRO A 9 4.53 -1.21 12.03
CA PRO A 9 3.60 -0.13 12.35
C PRO A 9 2.19 -0.63 12.71
N ILE A 10 1.67 -1.60 11.95
CA ILE A 10 0.33 -2.17 12.19
C ILE A 10 0.27 -2.89 13.55
N ALA A 11 1.30 -3.65 13.89
CA ALA A 11 1.39 -4.31 15.20
C ALA A 11 1.42 -3.28 16.33
N LEU A 12 2.19 -2.19 16.18
CA LEU A 12 2.19 -1.12 17.18
C LEU A 12 0.86 -0.40 17.27
N ALA A 13 0.14 -0.21 16.16
CA ALA A 13 -1.23 0.29 16.19
C ALA A 13 -2.13 -0.62 17.04
N GLY A 14 -2.03 -1.95 16.86
CA GLY A 14 -2.72 -2.93 17.72
C GLY A 14 -2.35 -2.80 19.20
N VAL A 15 -1.07 -2.60 19.52
CA VAL A 15 -0.62 -2.36 20.90
C VAL A 15 -1.24 -1.09 21.49
N LEU A 16 -1.39 -0.01 20.71
CA LEU A 16 -2.03 1.22 21.19
C LEU A 16 -3.44 0.97 21.72
N LEU A 17 -4.19 0.01 21.18
CA LEU A 17 -5.54 -0.33 21.63
C LEU A 17 -5.59 -0.74 23.10
N PHE A 18 -4.54 -1.38 23.61
CA PHE A 18 -4.43 -1.82 25.01
C PHE A 18 -3.89 -0.73 25.96
N ILE A 19 -3.35 0.36 25.42
CA ILE A 19 -2.82 1.47 26.22
C ILE A 19 -3.97 2.40 26.61
N LYS A 20 -4.04 2.78 27.89
CA LYS A 20 -5.02 3.75 28.40
C LYS A 20 -4.75 5.13 27.80
N GLU A 21 -5.82 5.84 27.41
CA GLU A 21 -5.74 7.16 26.75
C GLU A 21 -5.02 8.24 27.57
N ASN A 22 -5.06 8.13 28.90
CA ASN A 22 -4.36 9.05 29.79
C ASN A 22 -2.84 8.94 29.71
N ASN A 23 -2.30 7.79 29.26
CA ASN A 23 -0.85 7.60 29.14
C ASN A 23 -0.31 8.13 27.81
N LYS A 24 -0.42 9.47 27.63
CA LYS A 24 -0.01 10.15 26.40
C LYS A 24 1.47 9.95 26.06
N SER A 25 2.33 9.81 27.06
CA SER A 25 3.77 9.57 26.84
C SER A 25 4.01 8.24 26.13
N LEU A 26 3.39 7.15 26.61
CA LEU A 26 3.50 5.85 25.95
C LEU A 26 2.91 5.87 24.54
N LEU A 27 1.72 6.45 24.36
CA LEU A 27 1.09 6.54 23.03
C LEU A 27 2.02 7.22 22.01
N ARG A 28 2.63 8.34 22.39
CA ARG A 28 3.59 9.08 21.54
C ARG A 28 4.86 8.27 21.29
N GLY A 29 5.40 7.60 22.31
CA GLY A 29 6.60 6.77 22.18
C GLY A 29 6.40 5.62 21.19
N PHE A 30 5.28 4.91 21.27
CA PHE A 30 4.94 3.84 20.32
C PHE A 30 4.73 4.36 18.90
N ALA A 31 4.07 5.51 18.72
CA ALA A 31 3.93 6.11 17.40
C ALA A 31 5.27 6.51 16.79
N MET A 32 6.15 7.15 17.57
CA MET A 32 7.50 7.50 17.13
C MET A 32 8.31 6.26 16.75
N ALA A 33 8.25 5.19 17.55
CA ALA A 33 8.88 3.92 17.23
C ALA A 33 8.36 3.33 15.91
N GLY A 34 7.03 3.38 15.71
CA GLY A 34 6.37 2.88 14.50
C GLY A 34 6.70 3.65 13.23
N ALA A 35 7.13 4.91 13.31
CA ALA A 35 7.65 5.66 12.16
C ALA A 35 9.18 5.54 12.00
N PHE A 36 9.92 5.58 13.12
CA PHE A 36 11.38 5.54 13.11
C PHE A 36 11.94 4.18 12.68
N PHE A 37 11.34 3.06 13.14
CA PHE A 37 11.86 1.74 12.82
C PHE A 37 11.77 1.41 11.32
N PRO A 38 10.63 1.60 10.62
CA PRO A 38 10.58 1.45 9.16
C PRO A 38 11.51 2.41 8.44
N PHE A 39 11.67 3.65 8.93
CA PHE A 39 12.62 4.61 8.36
C PHE A 39 14.06 4.09 8.40
N ALA A 40 14.52 3.63 9.56
CA ALA A 40 15.84 3.02 9.70
C ALA A 40 15.98 1.75 8.84
N LEU A 41 14.93 0.94 8.73
CA LEU A 41 14.94 -0.27 7.92
C LEU A 41 15.02 0.02 6.42
N VAL A 42 14.34 1.07 5.93
CA VAL A 42 14.46 1.51 4.53
C VAL A 42 15.86 2.05 4.25
N LEU A 43 16.46 2.83 5.15
CA LEU A 43 17.86 3.25 5.01
C LEU A 43 18.81 2.05 4.97
N TYR A 44 18.60 1.06 5.81
CA TYR A 44 19.36 -0.19 5.76
C TYR A 44 19.22 -0.88 4.39
N PHE A 45 18.01 -0.98 3.85
CA PHE A 45 17.81 -1.54 2.50
C PHE A 45 18.48 -0.71 1.42
N LEU A 46 18.49 0.63 1.54
CA LEU A 46 19.17 1.54 0.62
C LEU A 46 20.68 1.27 0.58
N PHE A 47 21.34 1.16 1.72
CA PHE A 47 22.77 0.87 1.78
C PHE A 47 23.13 -0.56 1.33
N GLN A 48 22.21 -1.51 1.49
CA GLN A 48 22.40 -2.89 1.03
C GLN A 48 22.04 -3.08 -0.45
N PHE A 49 21.46 -2.07 -1.10
CA PHE A 49 21.03 -2.17 -2.48
C PHE A 49 22.24 -2.13 -3.43
N LYS A 50 22.81 -3.31 -3.69
CA LYS A 50 23.84 -3.49 -4.73
C LYS A 50 23.15 -3.67 -6.09
N HIS A 51 23.40 -2.74 -7.02
CA HIS A 51 23.04 -2.90 -8.44
C HIS A 51 23.87 -4.05 -9.02
N ALA A 52 23.26 -5.22 -9.19
CA ALA A 52 23.96 -6.41 -9.69
C ALA A 52 23.02 -7.35 -10.48
N GLY A 53 22.15 -6.80 -11.33
CA GLY A 53 21.32 -7.55 -12.29
C GLY A 53 19.86 -7.10 -12.34
N ASP A 54 19.13 -7.66 -13.30
CA ASP A 54 17.69 -7.48 -13.47
C ASP A 54 16.93 -8.33 -12.44
N GLY A 55 16.09 -7.70 -11.61
CA GLY A 55 15.18 -8.41 -10.69
C GLY A 55 14.93 -7.72 -9.33
N PHE A 56 13.93 -8.23 -8.62
CA PHE A 56 13.58 -7.75 -7.28
C PHE A 56 14.59 -8.17 -6.21
N ARG A 57 14.85 -7.27 -5.28
CA ARG A 57 15.66 -7.50 -4.08
C ARG A 57 14.77 -7.68 -2.86
N PHE A 58 15.35 -8.27 -1.81
CA PHE A 58 14.67 -8.52 -0.53
C PHE A 58 13.36 -9.31 -0.70
N TYR A 59 13.36 -10.25 -1.64
CA TYR A 59 12.18 -11.01 -2.05
C TYR A 59 11.74 -11.99 -0.97
N VAL A 60 10.44 -12.04 -0.72
CA VAL A 60 9.78 -13.04 0.12
C VAL A 60 8.52 -13.50 -0.59
N GLU A 61 8.30 -14.82 -0.56
CA GLU A 61 7.12 -15.43 -1.14
C GLU A 61 6.62 -16.58 -0.27
N PHE A 62 5.31 -16.64 -0.08
CA PHE A 62 4.64 -17.79 0.54
C PHE A 62 3.21 -17.95 0.02
N PRO A 63 2.68 -19.19 -0.02
CA PRO A 63 1.31 -19.44 -0.45
C PRO A 63 0.31 -18.81 0.52
N TRP A 64 -0.73 -18.17 -0.02
CA TRP A 64 -1.84 -17.62 0.77
C TRP A 64 -3.14 -18.38 0.50
N ILE A 65 -3.64 -18.34 -0.74
CA ILE A 65 -4.77 -19.14 -1.20
C ILE A 65 -4.37 -19.82 -2.51
N SER A 66 -3.77 -21.01 -2.38
CA SER A 66 -3.24 -21.76 -3.51
C SER A 66 -4.29 -22.15 -4.55
N THR A 67 -5.55 -22.35 -4.13
CA THR A 67 -6.67 -22.67 -5.03
C THR A 67 -7.05 -21.53 -5.98
N LEU A 68 -6.68 -20.29 -5.63
CA LEU A 68 -6.90 -19.08 -6.44
C LEU A 68 -5.59 -18.53 -7.02
N GLY A 69 -4.47 -19.26 -6.89
CA GLY A 69 -3.16 -18.78 -7.31
C GLY A 69 -2.67 -17.53 -6.56
N ILE A 70 -3.24 -17.23 -5.37
CA ILE A 70 -2.86 -16.05 -4.58
C ILE A 70 -1.67 -16.40 -3.71
N HIS A 71 -0.54 -15.75 -3.99
CA HIS A 71 0.68 -15.82 -3.21
C HIS A 71 0.96 -14.45 -2.60
N TYR A 72 1.42 -14.42 -1.35
CA TYR A 72 1.98 -13.20 -0.81
C TYR A 72 3.40 -13.06 -1.37
N GLN A 73 3.57 -12.14 -2.32
CA GLN A 73 4.86 -11.82 -2.91
C GLN A 73 5.22 -10.39 -2.52
N ALA A 74 6.37 -10.22 -1.87
CA ALA A 74 6.91 -8.91 -1.55
C ALA A 74 8.36 -8.78 -1.99
N GLY A 75 8.71 -7.65 -2.59
CA GLY A 75 10.06 -7.35 -3.04
C GLY A 75 10.22 -5.89 -3.46
N MET A 76 11.47 -5.45 -3.60
CA MET A 76 11.78 -4.08 -4.00
C MET A 76 12.82 -4.05 -5.12
N ASP A 77 12.51 -3.33 -6.19
CA ASP A 77 13.47 -2.89 -7.19
C ASP A 77 13.94 -1.45 -6.87
N GLY A 78 14.58 -0.78 -7.82
CA GLY A 78 15.01 0.61 -7.63
C GLY A 78 13.85 1.60 -7.44
N ILE A 79 12.73 1.40 -8.13
CA ILE A 79 11.56 2.28 -8.05
C ILE A 79 10.86 2.10 -6.69
N ASN A 80 10.57 0.86 -6.31
CA ASN A 80 9.93 0.54 -5.03
C ASN A 80 10.75 1.06 -3.86
N LEU A 81 12.07 0.96 -3.93
CA LEU A 81 12.96 1.45 -2.88
C LEU A 81 12.89 2.98 -2.73
N VAL A 82 12.85 3.72 -3.84
CA VAL A 82 12.71 5.19 -3.82
C VAL A 82 11.33 5.59 -3.26
N LEU A 83 10.26 4.89 -3.64
CA LEU A 83 8.92 5.13 -3.09
C LEU A 83 8.85 4.84 -1.59
N CYS A 84 9.46 3.72 -1.15
CA CYS A 84 9.58 3.40 0.27
C CYS A 84 10.40 4.45 1.03
N LEU A 85 11.46 5.01 0.43
CA LEU A 85 12.27 6.07 1.04
C LEU A 85 11.50 7.38 1.17
N LEU A 86 10.75 7.77 0.13
CA LEU A 86 9.87 8.93 0.18
C LEU A 86 8.84 8.78 1.31
N HIS A 87 8.16 7.63 1.35
CA HIS A 87 7.19 7.34 2.41
C HIS A 87 7.83 7.32 3.80
N ALA A 88 9.02 6.74 3.93
CA ALA A 88 9.78 6.74 5.17
C ALA A 88 10.08 8.17 5.65
N LEU A 89 10.52 9.05 4.77
CA LEU A 89 10.81 10.46 5.10
C LEU A 89 9.54 11.21 5.52
N VAL A 90 8.46 11.07 4.75
CA VAL A 90 7.19 11.77 5.02
C VAL A 90 6.55 11.27 6.31
N SER A 91 6.53 9.95 6.54
CA SER A 91 5.99 9.37 7.79
C SER A 91 6.86 9.68 9.01
N PHE A 92 8.18 9.67 8.86
CA PHE A 92 9.07 10.07 9.95
C PHE A 92 8.91 11.56 10.30
N ALA A 93 8.84 12.46 9.32
CA ALA A 93 8.58 13.87 9.58
C ALA A 93 7.17 14.09 10.16
N GLY A 94 6.17 13.40 9.61
CA GLY A 94 4.77 13.53 10.01
C GLY A 94 4.51 13.09 11.45
N VAL A 95 5.28 12.13 11.99
CA VAL A 95 5.07 11.65 13.36
C VAL A 95 5.29 12.77 14.39
N PHE A 96 6.20 13.71 14.14
CA PHE A 96 6.45 14.86 15.03
C PHE A 96 5.28 15.83 15.12
N LEU A 97 4.42 15.86 14.09
CA LEU A 97 3.16 16.58 14.10
C LEU A 97 2.05 15.70 14.72
N ALA A 98 2.01 14.42 14.35
CA ALA A 98 1.00 13.46 14.82
C ALA A 98 0.94 13.37 16.36
N VAL A 99 2.11 13.35 17.03
CA VAL A 99 2.19 13.27 18.49
C VAL A 99 1.69 14.52 19.22
N LYS A 100 1.60 15.65 18.52
CA LYS A 100 1.10 16.92 19.08
C LYS A 100 -0.42 17.03 19.05
N THR A 101 -1.12 16.09 18.43
CA THR A 101 -2.58 16.05 18.39
C THR A 101 -3.18 16.04 19.80
N GLU A 102 -4.07 16.99 20.09
CA GLU A 102 -4.65 17.14 21.43
C GLU A 102 -5.92 16.30 21.62
N LYS A 103 -6.80 16.34 20.62
CA LYS A 103 -8.10 15.65 20.64
C LYS A 103 -7.95 14.25 20.08
N ARG A 104 -8.43 13.25 20.82
CA ARG A 104 -8.48 11.84 20.37
C ARG A 104 -7.09 11.32 19.91
N LEU A 105 -6.06 11.64 20.69
CA LEU A 105 -4.66 11.33 20.36
C LEU A 105 -4.46 9.85 20.05
N LYS A 106 -5.06 8.96 20.85
CA LYS A 106 -4.93 7.52 20.68
C LYS A 106 -5.43 7.07 19.31
N GLU A 107 -6.62 7.52 18.90
CA GLU A 107 -7.22 7.16 17.62
C GLU A 107 -6.47 7.76 16.45
N TYR A 108 -5.99 9.00 16.57
CA TYR A 108 -5.16 9.61 15.53
C TYR A 108 -3.88 8.80 15.29
N LEU A 109 -3.16 8.45 16.37
CA LEU A 109 -1.93 7.67 16.28
C LEU A 109 -2.18 6.24 15.79
N PHE A 110 -3.32 5.64 16.17
CA PHE A 110 -3.74 4.35 15.64
C PHE A 110 -3.89 4.39 14.12
N PHE A 111 -4.72 5.30 13.59
CA PHE A 111 -4.93 5.41 12.14
C PHE A 111 -3.65 5.80 11.41
N TYR A 112 -2.83 6.66 12.01
CA TYR A 112 -1.54 7.05 11.45
C TYR A 112 -0.60 5.86 11.27
N LEU A 113 -0.46 4.99 12.29
CA LEU A 113 0.38 3.79 12.21
C LEU A 113 -0.16 2.76 11.22
N VAL A 114 -1.49 2.57 11.17
CA VAL A 114 -2.13 1.70 10.17
C VAL A 114 -1.84 2.22 8.76
N LEU A 115 -1.97 3.54 8.53
CA LEU A 115 -1.69 4.16 7.24
C LEU A 115 -0.22 3.99 6.82
N ILE A 116 0.73 4.15 7.75
CA ILE A 116 2.16 3.92 7.48
C ILE A 116 2.39 2.49 7.00
N GLY A 117 1.88 1.50 7.74
CA GLY A 117 2.09 0.10 7.41
C GLY A 117 1.37 -0.31 6.11
N ALA A 118 0.15 0.17 5.90
CA ALA A 118 -0.60 -0.10 4.68
C ALA A 118 0.13 0.43 3.43
N MET A 119 0.67 1.65 3.47
CA MET A 119 1.44 2.22 2.35
C MET A 119 2.73 1.46 2.05
N TYR A 120 3.46 0.97 3.07
CA TYR A 120 4.58 0.06 2.82
C TYR A 120 4.12 -1.24 2.13
N GLY A 121 2.96 -1.75 2.50
CA GLY A 121 2.34 -2.89 1.84
C GLY A 121 2.10 -2.63 0.35
N VAL A 122 1.58 -1.46 -0.02
CA VAL A 122 1.40 -1.05 -1.43
C VAL A 122 2.73 -1.09 -2.19
N PHE A 123 3.77 -0.44 -1.69
CA PHE A 123 5.05 -0.32 -2.41
C PHE A 123 5.89 -1.60 -2.46
N THR A 124 5.61 -2.56 -1.58
CA THR A 124 6.38 -3.81 -1.51
C THR A 124 5.66 -4.99 -2.18
N SER A 125 4.35 -4.89 -2.44
CA SER A 125 3.56 -5.99 -3.01
C SER A 125 3.84 -6.20 -4.50
N LEU A 126 4.10 -7.45 -4.89
CA LEU A 126 4.34 -7.86 -6.28
C LEU A 126 3.19 -8.71 -6.86
N ASN A 127 2.14 -8.93 -6.07
CA ASN A 127 0.92 -9.61 -6.47
C ASN A 127 -0.25 -8.60 -6.46
N LEU A 128 -1.01 -8.53 -7.56
CA LEU A 128 -2.09 -7.56 -7.77
C LEU A 128 -3.18 -7.64 -6.71
N PHE A 129 -3.46 -8.84 -6.18
CA PHE A 129 -4.43 -8.99 -5.09
C PHE A 129 -3.95 -8.26 -3.83
N PHE A 130 -2.70 -8.47 -3.43
CA PHE A 130 -2.14 -7.81 -2.25
C PHE A 130 -1.88 -6.32 -2.48
N LEU A 131 -1.49 -5.92 -3.69
CA LEU A 131 -1.40 -4.53 -4.09
C LEU A 131 -2.74 -3.83 -3.90
N TYR A 132 -3.83 -4.39 -4.45
CA TYR A 132 -5.18 -3.87 -4.30
C TYR A 132 -5.65 -3.87 -2.84
N PHE A 133 -5.38 -4.97 -2.11
CA PHE A 133 -5.73 -5.08 -0.69
C PHE A 133 -5.08 -3.98 0.15
N PHE A 134 -3.76 -3.81 0.05
CA PHE A 134 -3.07 -2.77 0.80
C PHE A 134 -3.51 -1.39 0.35
N TYR A 135 -3.78 -1.21 -0.94
CA TYR A 135 -4.28 0.03 -1.48
C TYR A 135 -5.61 0.44 -0.82
N GLU A 136 -6.61 -0.44 -0.83
CA GLU A 136 -7.89 -0.22 -0.11
C GLU A 136 -7.67 -0.06 1.39
N PHE A 137 -6.74 -0.82 1.95
CA PHE A 137 -6.41 -0.74 3.38
C PHE A 137 -5.87 0.62 3.79
N THR A 138 -5.26 1.40 2.88
CA THR A 138 -4.85 2.79 3.17
C THR A 138 -6.02 3.77 3.25
N LEU A 139 -7.13 3.50 2.56
CA LEU A 139 -8.31 4.37 2.58
C LEU A 139 -9.07 4.29 3.90
N ILE A 140 -9.07 3.11 4.53
CA ILE A 140 -9.72 2.86 5.82
C ILE A 140 -9.25 3.84 6.91
N PRO A 141 -7.94 4.05 7.17
CA PRO A 141 -7.48 5.06 8.13
C PRO A 141 -7.59 6.48 7.58
N LEU A 142 -7.48 6.68 6.26
CA LEU A 142 -7.52 8.02 5.66
C LEU A 142 -8.87 8.71 5.88
N TYR A 143 -9.97 7.99 5.66
CA TYR A 143 -11.34 8.51 5.84
C TYR A 143 -11.61 9.12 7.23
N PRO A 144 -11.42 8.40 8.35
CA PRO A 144 -11.63 8.95 9.69
C PRO A 144 -10.60 10.03 10.03
N MET A 145 -9.36 9.93 9.54
CA MET A 145 -8.36 10.97 9.76
C MET A 145 -8.81 12.32 9.21
N ILE A 146 -9.37 12.34 8.00
CA ILE A 146 -9.90 13.56 7.39
C ILE A 146 -11.21 13.96 8.05
N GLY A 147 -12.16 13.04 8.22
CA GLY A 147 -13.49 13.35 8.78
C GLY A 147 -13.46 13.89 10.21
N LEU A 148 -12.52 13.43 11.04
CA LEU A 148 -12.44 13.83 12.45
C LEU A 148 -11.46 14.99 12.68
N TRP A 149 -10.29 14.99 12.05
CA TRP A 149 -9.22 15.99 12.28
C TRP A 149 -8.99 16.96 11.12
N GLY A 150 -9.68 16.80 9.99
CA GLY A 150 -9.65 17.74 8.89
C GLY A 150 -10.21 19.12 9.26
N SER A 151 -10.05 20.08 8.34
CA SER A 151 -10.42 21.48 8.56
C SER A 151 -11.87 21.77 8.14
N LYS A 152 -12.08 22.71 7.22
CA LYS A 152 -13.41 23.17 6.79
C LYS A 152 -14.09 22.10 5.92
N ASN A 153 -15.39 21.86 6.15
CA ASN A 153 -16.20 20.88 5.40
C ASN A 153 -15.59 19.46 5.37
N LYS A 154 -14.87 19.10 6.43
CA LYS A 154 -14.09 17.85 6.52
C LYS A 154 -14.90 16.57 6.31
N GLU A 155 -16.17 16.53 6.72
CA GLU A 155 -17.06 15.38 6.52
C GLU A 155 -17.39 15.21 5.03
N TYR A 156 -17.75 16.30 4.35
CA TYR A 156 -17.99 16.31 2.92
C TYR A 156 -16.71 15.96 2.14
N GLY A 157 -15.56 16.53 2.53
CA GLY A 157 -14.27 16.24 1.92
C GLY A 157 -13.88 14.77 2.07
N ALA A 158 -13.98 14.20 3.28
CA ALA A 158 -13.68 12.80 3.53
C ALA A 158 -14.59 11.86 2.71
N MET A 159 -15.89 12.16 2.66
CA MET A 159 -16.85 11.40 1.86
C MET A 159 -16.54 11.49 0.37
N LYS A 160 -16.33 12.70 -0.16
CA LYS A 160 -16.03 12.91 -1.59
C LYS A 160 -14.76 12.19 -1.99
N LEU A 161 -13.67 12.39 -1.25
CA LEU A 161 -12.40 11.71 -1.44
C LEU A 161 -12.57 10.19 -1.51
N THR A 162 -13.24 9.64 -0.50
CA THR A 162 -13.40 8.18 -0.38
C THR A 162 -14.25 7.64 -1.51
N LEU A 163 -15.36 8.29 -1.85
CA LEU A 163 -16.23 7.85 -2.96
C LEU A 163 -15.50 7.89 -4.30
N PHE A 164 -14.77 8.97 -4.59
CA PHE A 164 -14.01 9.07 -5.84
C PHE A 164 -12.93 8.00 -5.90
N ILE A 165 -12.07 7.90 -4.89
CA ILE A 165 -10.96 6.95 -4.91
C ILE A 165 -11.46 5.51 -4.91
N THR A 166 -12.46 5.17 -4.09
CA THR A 166 -13.04 3.81 -4.05
C THR A 166 -13.70 3.47 -5.39
N SER A 167 -14.40 4.41 -6.03
CA SER A 167 -14.99 4.17 -7.35
C SER A 167 -13.92 3.88 -8.41
N GLY A 168 -12.82 4.64 -8.40
CA GLY A 168 -11.67 4.36 -9.25
C GLY A 168 -11.05 2.99 -8.95
N ALA A 169 -10.85 2.68 -7.68
CA ALA A 169 -10.26 1.43 -7.26
C ALA A 169 -11.13 0.21 -7.63
N VAL A 170 -12.46 0.31 -7.54
CA VAL A 170 -13.39 -0.72 -8.02
C VAL A 170 -13.25 -0.94 -9.52
N LEU A 171 -13.11 0.12 -10.33
CA LEU A 171 -12.82 -0.03 -11.76
C LEU A 171 -11.47 -0.68 -12.02
N GLY A 172 -10.45 -0.33 -11.23
CA GLY A 172 -9.15 -0.99 -11.25
C GLY A 172 -9.25 -2.48 -10.91
N LEU A 173 -10.08 -2.84 -9.91
CA LEU A 173 -10.35 -4.23 -9.53
C LEU A 173 -10.99 -5.02 -10.67
N PHE A 174 -11.91 -4.43 -11.43
CA PHE A 174 -12.43 -5.08 -12.64
C PHE A 174 -11.31 -5.41 -13.63
N GLY A 175 -10.37 -4.48 -13.86
CA GLY A 175 -9.18 -4.73 -14.68
C GLY A 175 -8.32 -5.88 -14.16
N ILE A 176 -8.08 -5.92 -12.84
CA ILE A 176 -7.33 -7.00 -12.19
C ILE A 176 -8.03 -8.36 -12.34
N LEU A 177 -9.35 -8.41 -12.15
CA LEU A 177 -10.13 -9.66 -12.25
C LEU A 177 -10.22 -10.17 -13.69
N LEU A 178 -10.37 -9.28 -14.67
CA LEU A 178 -10.32 -9.66 -16.08
C LEU A 178 -8.93 -10.19 -16.45
N LEU A 179 -7.86 -9.53 -15.98
CA LEU A 179 -6.50 -10.02 -16.20
C LEU A 179 -6.27 -11.39 -15.55
N TYR A 180 -6.79 -11.60 -14.33
CA TYR A 180 -6.75 -12.90 -13.66
C TYR A 180 -7.49 -13.99 -14.45
N LYS A 181 -8.64 -13.67 -15.07
CA LYS A 181 -9.39 -14.62 -15.89
C LYS A 181 -8.56 -15.09 -17.11
N GLU A 182 -7.79 -14.20 -17.71
CA GLU A 182 -6.95 -14.51 -18.87
C GLU A 182 -5.64 -15.24 -18.46
N LEU A 183 -4.97 -14.79 -17.39
CA LEU A 183 -3.67 -15.31 -16.97
C LEU A 183 -3.74 -16.47 -15.97
N GLY A 184 -4.86 -16.65 -15.27
CA GLY A 184 -4.99 -17.59 -14.15
C GLY A 184 -4.12 -17.26 -12.92
N SER A 185 -3.58 -16.03 -12.84
CA SER A 185 -2.68 -15.59 -11.76
C SER A 185 -2.81 -14.09 -11.49
N PHE A 186 -2.52 -13.69 -10.26
CA PHE A 186 -2.46 -12.28 -9.82
C PHE A 186 -1.04 -11.72 -9.81
N ASP A 187 -0.02 -12.49 -10.20
CA ASP A 187 1.37 -12.04 -10.13
C ASP A 187 1.65 -10.90 -11.14
N VAL A 188 2.23 -9.79 -10.65
CA VAL A 188 2.55 -8.62 -11.48
C VAL A 188 3.80 -8.89 -12.34
N ILE A 189 4.79 -9.63 -11.80
CA ILE A 189 6.07 -9.90 -12.48
C ILE A 189 6.51 -11.35 -12.30
N VAL A 190 7.22 -11.85 -13.31
CA VAL A 190 7.87 -13.16 -13.36
C VAL A 190 9.07 -13.22 -12.37
N GLY A 191 8.83 -13.54 -11.10
CA GLY A 191 9.86 -13.91 -10.09
C GLY A 191 10.17 -15.42 -10.00
N ALA A 192 11.41 -15.82 -9.77
CA ALA A 192 11.95 -17.18 -10.06
C ALA A 192 11.43 -18.41 -9.26
N GLY A 193 10.33 -18.33 -8.49
CA GLY A 193 10.02 -19.34 -7.45
C GLY A 193 8.91 -20.37 -7.72
N PHE A 194 7.90 -20.07 -8.56
CA PHE A 194 6.67 -20.87 -8.63
C PHE A 194 6.25 -21.22 -10.07
N PRO A 195 5.57 -22.38 -10.29
CA PRO A 195 5.07 -22.76 -11.61
C PRO A 195 4.12 -21.68 -12.13
N ARG A 196 4.41 -21.14 -13.31
CA ARG A 196 3.65 -20.07 -13.95
C ARG A 196 3.00 -20.53 -15.25
N PRO A 197 1.99 -19.77 -15.75
CA PRO A 197 1.59 -19.86 -17.15
C PRO A 197 2.81 -19.72 -18.05
N ASP A 198 2.86 -20.51 -19.11
CA ASP A 198 3.96 -20.55 -20.07
C ASP A 198 4.33 -19.12 -20.53
N PRO A 199 5.60 -18.69 -20.59
CA PRO A 199 5.97 -17.37 -21.12
C PRO A 199 5.45 -17.13 -22.55
N GLY A 200 5.30 -18.20 -23.34
CA GLY A 200 4.61 -18.18 -24.63
C GLY A 200 3.10 -17.91 -24.51
N ALA A 201 2.45 -18.33 -23.42
CA ALA A 201 1.06 -18.04 -23.12
C ALA A 201 0.87 -16.57 -22.69
N VAL A 202 1.73 -15.98 -21.86
CA VAL A 202 1.63 -14.55 -21.49
C VAL A 202 1.81 -13.64 -22.72
N THR A 203 2.74 -13.98 -23.60
CA THR A 203 2.99 -13.25 -24.85
C THR A 203 1.88 -13.46 -25.89
N ALA A 204 1.21 -14.63 -25.88
CA ALA A 204 0.04 -14.92 -26.72
C ALA A 204 -1.30 -14.38 -26.16
N LEU A 205 -1.41 -14.19 -24.83
CA LEU A 205 -2.60 -13.71 -24.11
C LEU A 205 -2.76 -12.19 -24.17
N LEU A 206 -1.66 -11.44 -24.36
CA LEU A 206 -1.69 -9.99 -24.57
C LEU A 206 -1.90 -9.61 -26.05
N ARG A 207 -2.77 -10.32 -26.78
CA ARG A 207 -3.30 -9.82 -28.06
C ARG A 207 -3.83 -8.39 -27.86
N THR A 208 -3.57 -7.53 -28.85
CA THR A 208 -3.95 -6.10 -28.82
C THR A 208 -5.43 -5.89 -28.41
N ASP A 209 -6.31 -6.82 -28.79
CA ASP A 209 -7.73 -6.78 -28.45
C ASP A 209 -7.99 -6.85 -26.93
N ILE A 210 -7.33 -7.78 -26.22
CA ILE A 210 -7.48 -7.91 -24.76
C ILE A 210 -6.89 -6.70 -24.06
N GLN A 211 -5.75 -6.18 -24.53
CA GLN A 211 -5.15 -4.96 -23.99
C GLN A 211 -6.09 -3.76 -24.15
N ASN A 212 -6.75 -3.61 -25.30
CA ASN A 212 -7.71 -2.55 -25.56
C ASN A 212 -8.94 -2.61 -24.65
N HIS A 213 -9.33 -3.81 -24.20
CA HIS A 213 -10.42 -3.97 -23.22
C HIS A 213 -9.97 -3.74 -21.79
N LEU A 214 -8.74 -4.11 -21.42
CA LEU A 214 -8.20 -3.93 -20.06
C LEU A 214 -7.75 -2.49 -19.78
N ALA A 215 -7.16 -1.84 -20.78
CA ALA A 215 -6.55 -0.53 -20.63
C ALA A 215 -7.50 0.55 -20.07
N PRO A 216 -8.78 0.66 -20.50
CA PRO A 216 -9.71 1.64 -19.94
C PRO A 216 -9.97 1.43 -18.43
N PHE A 217 -10.06 0.19 -17.95
CA PHE A 217 -10.28 -0.10 -16.54
C PHE A 217 -9.10 0.35 -15.68
N PHE A 218 -7.88 0.06 -16.13
CA PHE A 218 -6.67 0.50 -15.44
C PHE A 218 -6.47 2.01 -15.57
N LEU A 219 -6.66 2.58 -16.76
CA LEU A 219 -6.48 4.01 -17.02
C LEU A 219 -7.45 4.85 -16.20
N ILE A 220 -8.74 4.51 -16.16
CA ILE A 220 -9.71 5.24 -15.36
C ILE A 220 -9.50 4.90 -13.88
N GLY A 221 -9.36 3.63 -13.54
CA GLY A 221 -9.26 3.18 -12.16
C GLY A 221 -8.06 3.77 -11.42
N PHE A 222 -6.85 3.61 -11.98
CA PHE A 222 -5.65 4.26 -11.46
C PHE A 222 -5.58 5.75 -11.81
N GLY A 223 -6.27 6.21 -12.86
CA GLY A 223 -6.31 7.63 -13.23
C GLY A 223 -7.03 8.52 -12.24
N VAL A 224 -8.07 8.01 -11.56
CA VAL A 224 -8.70 8.72 -10.43
C VAL A 224 -7.71 8.90 -9.28
N ILE A 225 -6.88 7.88 -9.05
CA ILE A 225 -5.88 7.86 -7.98
C ILE A 225 -4.73 8.83 -8.30
N ALA A 226 -4.28 8.83 -9.56
CA ALA A 226 -3.24 9.72 -10.06
C ALA A 226 -3.73 11.16 -10.27
N SER A 227 -5.01 11.46 -10.00
CA SER A 227 -5.62 12.78 -10.20
C SER A 227 -5.45 13.29 -11.64
N LEU A 228 -5.77 12.46 -12.63
CA LEU A 228 -5.75 12.87 -14.05
C LEU A 228 -6.72 14.03 -14.32
N TRP A 229 -6.52 14.71 -15.45
CA TRP A 229 -7.45 15.73 -15.92
C TRP A 229 -8.89 15.16 -16.00
N GLN A 230 -9.86 15.92 -15.47
CA GLN A 230 -11.25 15.52 -15.14
C GLN A 230 -11.47 14.57 -13.95
N LEU A 231 -10.43 13.91 -13.44
CA LEU A 231 -10.52 12.94 -12.33
C LEU A 231 -9.80 13.39 -11.05
N HIS A 232 -9.66 14.70 -10.84
CA HIS A 232 -8.89 15.32 -9.74
C HIS A 232 -9.73 16.23 -8.81
N SER A 233 -11.05 16.25 -8.98
CA SER A 233 -11.91 17.21 -8.26
C SER A 233 -12.19 16.83 -6.80
N TRP A 234 -11.72 15.66 -6.37
CA TRP A 234 -12.01 15.08 -5.06
C TRP A 234 -11.28 15.78 -3.90
#